data_AF-L0DCE3-F1
#
_entry.id   AF-L0DCE3-F1
#
_cell.length_a   1.000
_cell.length_b   1.000
_cell.length_c   1.000
_cell.angle_alpha   90.00
_cell.angle_beta   90.00
_cell.angle_gamma   90.00
#
_symmetry.space_group_name_H-M   'P 1'
#
loop_
_entity.id
_entity.type
_entity.pdbx_description
1 polymer ?
#
loop_
_entity_poly.entity_id
_entity_poly.type
_entity_poly.pdbx_seq_one_letter_code
_entity_poly.pdbx_strand_id
1 'polypeptide(L)' 'MDGSHARRFFLEPIPTFQRCYKALHAIFVDDEPLDQVARRFGYTPSTLKSLASRLRPDCRRGVATPFFSPTGVADPSDPV' A
#
# COMPACT_ATOMS: atom_id res chain seq x y z
N MET A 1 21.19 -11.02 23.69
CA MET A 1 20.56 -10.54 22.44
C MET A 1 19.65 -9.40 22.81
N ASP A 2 20.08 -8.18 22.54
CA ASP A 2 19.46 -6.99 23.13
C ASP A 2 18.29 -6.58 22.23
N GLY A 3 17.14 -7.21 22.49
CA GLY A 3 15.93 -7.08 21.69
C GLY A 3 15.33 -5.68 21.65
N SER A 4 15.90 -4.70 22.35
CA SER A 4 15.40 -3.33 22.46
C SER A 4 15.32 -2.60 21.12
N HIS A 5 16.27 -2.85 20.20
CA HIS A 5 16.27 -2.25 18.86
C HIS A 5 15.25 -2.92 17.93
N ALA A 6 15.14 -4.26 17.97
CA ALA A 6 14.12 -5.00 17.25
C ALA A 6 12.71 -4.64 17.75
N ARG A 7 12.53 -4.44 19.06
CA ARG A 7 11.25 -4.05 19.65
C ARG A 7 10.81 -2.66 19.18
N ARG A 8 11.74 -1.70 19.08
CA ARG A 8 11.45 -0.36 18.52
C ARG A 8 11.02 -0.42 17.06
N PHE A 9 11.59 -1.31 16.25
CA PHE A 9 11.16 -1.50 14.87
C PHE A 9 9.68 -1.90 14.74
N PHE A 10 9.16 -2.71 15.67
CA PHE A 10 7.73 -3.08 15.72
C PHE A 10 6.85 -2.05 16.45
N LEU A 11 7.42 -1.27 17.38
CA LEU A 11 6.69 -0.30 18.22
C LEU A 11 6.61 1.11 17.60
N GLU A 12 7.59 1.49 16.77
CA GLU A 12 7.60 2.73 16.00
C GLU A 12 7.48 2.35 14.50
N PRO A 13 6.26 2.06 14.00
CA PRO A 13 6.07 1.70 12.61
C PRO A 13 6.21 2.95 11.74
N ILE A 14 7.46 3.28 11.41
CA ILE A 14 7.83 4.29 10.43
C ILE A 14 7.58 3.83 8.97
N PRO A 15 7.57 2.52 8.59
CA PRO A 15 7.39 2.22 7.18
C PRO A 15 5.94 2.46 6.76
N THR A 16 5.75 3.47 5.91
CA THR A 16 4.54 3.75 5.13
C THR A 16 3.93 2.46 4.53
N PHE A 17 4.78 1.47 4.21
CA PHE A 17 4.41 0.15 3.70
C PHE A 17 3.50 -0.64 4.64
N GLN A 18 3.86 -0.78 5.92
CA GLN A 18 3.06 -1.57 6.86
C GLN A 18 1.70 -0.91 7.13
N ARG A 19 1.69 0.43 7.15
CA ARG A 19 0.47 1.23 7.29
C ARG A 19 -0.46 1.06 6.09
N CYS A 20 0.08 1.13 4.88
CA CYS A 20 -0.66 0.91 3.63
C CYS A 20 -1.24 -0.51 3.57
N TYR A 21 -0.42 -1.52 3.89
CA TYR A 21 -0.86 -2.90 3.94
C TYR A 21 -2.04 -3.10 4.90
N LYS A 22 -1.93 -2.60 6.14
CA LYS A 22 -3.01 -2.74 7.14
C LYS A 22 -4.26 -1.96 6.75
N ALA A 23 -4.12 -0.81 6.09
CA ALA A 23 -5.26 -0.05 5.59
C ALA A 23 -5.99 -0.79 4.45
N LEU A 24 -5.24 -1.36 3.50
CA LEU A 24 -5.82 -2.16 2.42
C LEU A 24 -6.43 -3.46 2.95
N HIS A 25 -5.80 -4.10 3.94
CA HIS A 25 -6.37 -5.26 4.64
C HIS A 25 -7.72 -4.93 5.26
N ALA A 26 -7.82 -3.81 5.98
CA ALA A 26 -9.09 -3.37 6.59
C ALA A 26 -10.19 -3.18 5.55
N ILE A 27 -9.86 -2.68 4.35
CA ILE A 27 -10.83 -2.48 3.26
C ILE A 27 -11.25 -3.80 2.60
N PHE A 28 -10.30 -4.69 2.31
CA PHE A 28 -10.55 -5.87 1.48
C PHE A 28 -10.88 -7.14 2.25
N VAL A 29 -10.38 -7.27 3.48
CA VAL A 29 -10.57 -8.46 4.33
C VAL A 29 -11.59 -8.17 5.41
N ASP A 30 -11.48 -7.03 6.07
CA ASP A 30 -12.36 -6.66 7.19
C ASP A 30 -13.63 -5.90 6.74
N ASP A 31 -13.77 -5.62 5.43
CA ASP A 31 -14.88 -4.88 4.79
C ASP A 31 -15.18 -3.52 5.46
N GLU A 32 -14.17 -2.88 6.07
CA GLU A 32 -14.32 -1.60 6.74
C GLU A 32 -14.57 -0.46 5.72
N PRO A 33 -15.44 0.53 6.04
CA PRO A 33 -15.71 1.63 5.15
C PRO A 33 -14.48 2.51 4.94
N LEU A 34 -14.25 2.90 3.69
CA LEU A 34 -13.02 3.55 3.24
C LEU A 34 -12.72 4.86 4.02
N ASP A 35 -13.74 5.62 4.39
CA ASP A 35 -13.58 6.86 5.18
C ASP A 35 -13.12 6.60 6.62
N GLN A 36 -13.53 5.49 7.21
CA GLN A 36 -13.12 5.09 8.56
C GLN A 36 -11.66 4.65 8.55
N VAL A 37 -11.28 3.82 7.55
CA VAL A 37 -9.90 3.38 7.35
C VAL A 37 -8.99 4.59 7.05
N ALA A 38 -9.44 5.54 6.22
CA ALA A 38 -8.70 6.77 5.92
C ALA A 38 -8.34 7.54 7.19
N ARG A 39 -9.32 7.81 8.05
CA ARG A 39 -9.10 8.50 9.32
C ARG A 39 -8.18 7.71 10.26
N ARG A 40 -8.40 6.40 10.39
CA ARG A 40 -7.65 5.52 11.30
C ARG A 40 -6.17 5.43 10.94
N PHE A 41 -5.85 5.42 9.65
CA PHE A 41 -4.49 5.28 9.15
C PHE A 41 -3.89 6.61 8.66
N GLY A 42 -4.57 7.75 8.83
CA GLY A 42 -4.06 9.07 8.46
C GLY A 42 -3.91 9.28 6.94
N TYR A 43 -4.75 8.61 6.15
CA TYR A 43 -4.85 8.83 4.70
C TYR A 43 -6.04 9.73 4.38
N THR A 44 -6.03 10.34 3.19
CA THR A 44 -7.26 10.86 2.60
C THR A 44 -8.06 9.72 1.96
N PRO A 45 -9.41 9.80 1.95
CA PRO A 45 -10.23 8.81 1.23
C PRO A 45 -9.85 8.68 -0.25
N SER A 46 -9.49 9.79 -0.90
CA SER A 46 -9.03 9.78 -2.29
C SER A 46 -7.76 8.94 -2.49
N THR A 47 -6.80 9.04 -1.57
CA THR A 47 -5.55 8.26 -1.63
C THR A 47 -5.83 6.77 -1.50
N LEU A 48 -6.64 6.36 -0.51
CA LEU A 48 -6.99 4.95 -0.33
C LEU A 48 -7.79 4.38 -1.51
N LYS A 49 -8.71 5.17 -2.08
CA LYS A 49 -9.46 4.77 -3.26
C LYS A 49 -8.54 4.51 -4.46
N SER A 50 -7.53 5.36 -4.67
CA SER A 50 -6.53 5.17 -5.72
C SER A 50 -5.68 3.91 -5.48
N LEU A 51 -5.22 3.68 -4.25
CA LEU A 51 -4.44 2.48 -3.90
C LEU A 51 -5.26 1.19 -4.10
N ALA A 52 -6.50 1.17 -3.62
CA ALA A 52 -7.41 0.03 -3.79
C ALA A 52 -7.73 -0.23 -5.28
N SER A 53 -7.88 0.83 -6.08
CA SER A 53 -8.14 0.71 -7.52
C SER A 53 -6.95 0.17 -8.30
N ARG A 54 -5.71 0.45 -7.86
CA ARG A 54 -4.48 -0.12 -8.45
C ARG A 54 -4.23 -1.57 -8.01
N LEU A 55 -4.62 -1.94 -6.79
CA LEU A 55 -4.44 -3.31 -6.27
C LEU A 55 -5.30 -4.35 -6.99
N ARG A 56 -6.56 -4.03 -7.27
CA ARG A 56 -7.49 -4.97 -7.92
C ARG A 56 -6.96 -5.57 -9.23
N PRO A 57 -6.50 -4.77 -10.22
CA PRO A 57 -5.97 -5.33 -11.46
C PRO A 57 -4.65 -6.07 -11.26
N ASP A 58 -3.79 -5.61 -10.35
CA ASP A 58 -2.50 -6.26 -10.06
C ASP A 58 -2.69 -7.66 -9.45
N CYS A 59 -3.60 -7.80 -8.48
CA CYS A 59 -3.97 -9.09 -7.92
C CYS A 59 -4.58 -10.03 -8.97
N ARG A 60 -5.43 -9.50 -9.87
CA ARG A 60 -6.01 -10.29 -10.97
C ARG A 60 -4.97 -10.80 -11.96
N ARG A 61 -3.87 -10.06 -12.15
CA ARG A 61 -2.77 -10.42 -13.05
C ARG A 61 -1.77 -11.40 -12.42
N GLY A 62 -1.96 -11.78 -11.15
CA GLY A 62 -1.00 -12.62 -10.42
C GLY A 62 0.34 -11.93 -10.18
N VAL A 63 0.40 -10.60 -10.30
CA VAL A 63 1.59 -9.85 -9.93
C VAL A 63 1.68 -9.90 -8.41
N ALA A 64 2.75 -10.51 -7.89
CA ALA A 64 3.06 -10.50 -6.47
C ALA A 64 3.50 -9.08 -6.08
N THR A 65 2.57 -8.13 -6.01
CA THR A 65 2.93 -6.73 -5.82
C THR A 65 3.46 -6.48 -4.40
N PRO A 66 4.60 -5.80 -4.24
CA PRO A 66 4.96 -5.18 -2.97
C PRO A 66 4.51 -3.69 -2.96
N PHE A 67 3.31 -3.38 -3.49
CA PHE A 67 2.58 -2.07 -3.50
C PHE A 67 2.68 -1.12 -4.73
N PHE A 68 2.49 -1.67 -5.94
CA PHE A 68 2.17 -1.02 -7.24
C PHE A 68 3.35 -0.61 -8.13
N SER A 69 3.51 -1.32 -9.25
CA SER A 69 4.61 -1.22 -10.22
C SER A 69 4.92 0.21 -10.68
N PRO A 70 6.20 0.54 -10.98
CA PRO A 70 6.53 1.77 -11.68
C PRO A 70 6.01 1.63 -13.11
N THR A 71 4.88 2.26 -13.41
CA THR A 71 4.59 2.62 -14.81
C THR A 71 5.49 3.81 -15.13
N GLY A 72 6.72 3.47 -15.50
CA GLY A 72 7.75 4.39 -15.93
C GLY A 72 8.63 3.72 -16.99
N VAL A 73 8.05 2.92 -17.89
CA VAL A 73 8.60 2.85 -19.24
C VAL A 73 7.98 4.05 -19.96
N ALA A 74 8.68 5.18 -19.82
CA ALA A 74 8.74 6.10 -20.94
C ALA A 74 9.19 5.26 -22.13
N ASP A 75 8.30 5.14 -23.09
CA ASP A 75 8.56 4.59 -24.40
C ASP A 75 9.90 5.16 -24.93
N PRO A 76 10.92 4.34 -25.19
CA PRO A 76 12.03 4.76 -26.03
C PRO A 76 11.51 4.81 -27.47
N SER A 77 10.71 5.82 -27.79
CA SER A 77 10.54 6.27 -29.18
C SER A 77 11.83 6.99 -29.58
N ASP A 78 12.84 6.19 -29.91
CA ASP A 78 13.58 6.41 -31.15
C ASP A 78 13.02 5.39 -32.14
N PRO A 79 12.55 5.83 -33.32
CA PRO A 79 13.54 6.12 -34.35
C PRO A 79 13.17 7.25 -35.34
N VAL A 80 14.16 8.10 -35.70
CA VAL A 80 14.68 8.25 -37.08
C VAL A 80 15.97 9.08 -37.10
#